data_AF-A0A7C1AL41-F1
#
_entry.id   AF-A0A7C1AL41-F1
#
_cell.length_a   1.000
_cell.length_b   1.000
_cell.length_c   1.000
_cell.angle_alpha   90.00
_cell.angle_beta   90.00
_cell.angle_gamma   90.00
#
_symmetry.space_group_name_H-M   'P 1'
#
loop_
_entity.id
_entity.type
_entity.pdbx_description
1 polymer ?
#
loop_
_entity_poly.entity_id
_entity_poly.type
_entity_poly.pdbx_seq_one_letter_code
_entity_poly.pdbx_strand_id
1 'polypeptide(L)' 'MTTFKVPKATAWFGQKLFSIANCCGLILENTQVELMVRHAELVFYWNRTSNLTAINSWEDMLNFHYLDSLVPSLWL' A
#
# COMPACT_ATOMS: atom_id res chain seq x y z
N MET A 1 -9.20 -17.69 -22.08
CA MET A 1 -9.25 -17.04 -20.75
C MET A 1 -7.88 -16.45 -20.47
N THR A 2 -7.75 -15.13 -20.40
CA THR A 2 -6.49 -14.50 -19.99
C THR A 2 -6.39 -14.61 -18.47
N THR A 3 -5.44 -15.40 -17.97
CA THR A 3 -5.17 -15.51 -16.53
C THR A 3 -4.50 -14.23 -16.06
N PHE A 4 -5.28 -13.31 -15.50
CA PHE A 4 -4.74 -12.10 -14.90
C PHE A 4 -4.04 -12.46 -13.59
N LYS A 5 -2.74 -12.16 -13.50
CA LYS A 5 -1.98 -12.31 -12.25
C LYS A 5 -2.19 -11.09 -11.36
N VAL A 6 -2.17 -11.32 -10.05
CA VAL A 6 -2.10 -10.26 -9.04
C VAL A 6 -0.72 -9.60 -9.15
N PRO A 7 -0.64 -8.28 -9.37
CA PRO A 7 0.64 -7.59 -9.39
C PRO A 7 1.27 -7.70 -8.00
N LYS A 8 2.57 -7.91 -7.96
CA LYS A 8 3.31 -8.09 -6.71
C LYS A 8 4.09 -6.84 -6.40
N ALA A 9 3.88 -6.31 -5.20
CA ALA A 9 4.76 -5.28 -4.67
C ALA A 9 6.14 -5.92 -4.46
N THR A 10 7.20 -5.17 -4.67
CA THR A 10 8.52 -5.65 -4.25
C THR A 10 8.68 -5.47 -2.74
N ALA A 11 9.71 -6.09 -2.16
CA ALA A 11 10.03 -5.94 -0.74
C ALA A 11 10.19 -4.47 -0.29
N TRP A 12 10.59 -3.57 -1.20
CA TRP A 12 10.79 -2.15 -0.87
C TRP A 12 9.51 -1.52 -0.30
N PHE A 13 8.33 -1.89 -0.81
CA PHE A 13 7.07 -1.26 -0.45
C PHE A 13 6.74 -1.48 1.03
N GLY A 14 6.78 -2.75 1.46
CA GLY A 14 6.54 -3.11 2.86
C GLY A 14 7.60 -2.54 3.80
N GLN A 15 8.87 -2.59 3.39
CA GLN A 15 9.98 -2.03 4.18
C GLN A 15 9.82 -0.51 4.37
N LYS A 16 9.43 0.22 3.31
CA LYS A 16 9.26 1.67 3.36
C LYS A 16 8.03 2.06 4.19
N LEU A 17 6.92 1.36 4.02
CA LEU A 17 5.71 1.52 4.83
C LEU A 17 6.02 1.33 6.32
N PHE A 18 6.67 0.22 6.67
CA PHE A 18 7.06 -0.07 8.04
C PHE A 18 8.00 0.99 8.61
N SER A 19 9.03 1.39 7.86
CA SER A 19 10.01 2.38 8.31
C SER A 19 9.35 3.73 8.59
N ILE A 20 8.51 4.23 7.69
CA ILE A 20 7.89 5.55 7.86
C ILE A 20 6.85 5.51 8.98
N ALA A 21 5.99 4.48 9.00
CA ALA A 21 4.98 4.33 10.05
C ALA A 21 5.62 4.34 11.45
N ASN A 22 6.71 3.57 11.65
CA ASN A 22 7.45 3.57 12.91
C ASN A 22 8.09 4.94 13.23
N CYS A 23 8.66 5.64 12.24
CA CYS A 23 9.19 7.00 12.44
C CYS A 23 8.11 7.99 12.88
N CYS A 24 6.86 7.75 12.48
CA CYS A 24 5.69 8.53 12.90
C CYS A 24 5.07 8.06 14.23
N GLY A 25 5.73 7.14 14.96
CA GLY A 25 5.26 6.61 16.24
C GLY A 25 4.23 5.49 16.14
N LEU A 26 3.96 4.98 14.93
CA LEU A 26 3.04 3.88 14.70
C LEU A 26 3.80 2.55 14.68
N ILE A 27 3.65 1.75 15.74
CA ILE A 27 4.30 0.44 15.84
C ILE A 27 3.45 -0.59 15.09
N LEU A 28 3.99 -1.12 13.98
CA LEU A 28 3.34 -2.14 13.17
C LEU A 28 3.98 -3.51 13.38
N GLU A 29 3.15 -4.55 13.53
CA GLU A 29 3.61 -5.93 13.45
C GLU A 29 3.92 -6.32 12.00
N ASN A 30 4.86 -7.26 11.80
CA ASN A 30 5.20 -7.76 10.46
C ASN A 30 3.96 -8.29 9.71
N THR A 31 3.06 -8.97 10.42
CA THR A 31 1.80 -9.50 9.88
C THR A 31 0.89 -8.37 9.36
N GLN A 32 0.84 -7.23 10.04
CA GLN A 32 0.05 -6.07 9.61
C GLN A 32 0.64 -5.46 8.33
N VAL A 33 1.97 -5.34 8.25
CA VAL A 33 2.66 -4.89 7.03
C VAL A 33 2.37 -5.84 5.86
N GLU A 34 2.46 -7.14 6.08
CA GLU A 34 2.15 -8.16 5.07
C GLU A 34 0.70 -8.06 4.58
N LEU A 35 -0.26 -7.84 5.47
CA LEU A 35 -1.67 -7.65 5.13
C LEU A 35 -1.89 -6.37 4.30
N MET A 36 -1.21 -5.27 4.65
CA MET A 36 -1.28 -4.02 3.88
C MET A 36 -0.66 -4.16 2.49
N VAL A 37 0.50 -4.83 2.39
CA VAL A 37 1.11 -5.18 1.09
C VAL A 37 0.11 -5.98 0.27
N ARG A 38 -0.49 -7.02 0.86
CA ARG A 38 -1.46 -7.88 0.18
C ARG A 38 -2.71 -7.11 -0.26
N HIS A 39 -3.18 -6.20 0.56
CA HIS A 39 -4.29 -5.32 0.21
C HIS A 39 -3.95 -4.44 -1.00
N ALA A 40 -2.76 -3.83 -1.05
CA ALA A 40 -2.32 -2.98 -2.17
C ALA A 40 -2.28 -3.77 -3.50
N GLU A 41 -1.76 -5.00 -3.44
CA GLU A 41 -1.76 -5.92 -4.58
C GLU A 41 -3.17 -6.22 -5.11
N LEU A 42 -4.13 -6.43 -4.20
CA LEU A 42 -5.52 -6.69 -4.54
C LEU A 42 -6.22 -5.44 -5.09
N VAL A 43 -5.93 -4.26 -4.53
CA VAL A 43 -6.43 -3.00 -5.08
C VAL A 43 -6.00 -2.86 -6.53
N PHE A 44 -4.71 -3.04 -6.86
CA PHE A 44 -4.28 -2.98 -8.26
C PHE A 44 -4.86 -4.10 -9.13
N TYR A 45 -5.02 -5.31 -8.58
CA TYR A 45 -5.65 -6.41 -9.31
C TYR A 45 -7.07 -6.04 -9.76
N TRP A 46 -7.88 -5.51 -8.85
CA TRP A 46 -9.27 -5.16 -9.08
C TRP A 46 -9.45 -3.81 -9.78
N ASN A 47 -8.48 -2.89 -9.68
CA ASN A 47 -8.53 -1.58 -10.35
C ASN A 47 -8.58 -1.69 -11.89
N ARG A 48 -8.19 -2.87 -12.44
CA ARG A 48 -8.26 -3.16 -13.88
C ARG A 48 -9.68 -3.41 -14.39
N THR A 49 -10.58 -3.88 -13.52
CA THR A 49 -11.96 -4.22 -13.87
C THR A 49 -12.97 -3.26 -13.28
N SER A 50 -12.57 -2.47 -12.29
CA SER A 50 -13.42 -1.52 -11.58
C SER A 50 -12.58 -0.30 -11.21
N ASN A 51 -13.09 0.91 -11.42
CA ASN A 51 -12.37 2.13 -11.03
C ASN A 51 -12.39 2.30 -9.50
N LEU A 52 -11.44 1.68 -8.80
CA LEU A 52 -11.28 1.77 -7.35
C LEU A 52 -10.50 3.03 -6.96
N THR A 53 -9.50 3.40 -7.76
CA THR A 53 -8.60 4.53 -7.48
C THR A 53 -7.94 5.03 -8.76
N ALA A 54 -7.63 6.32 -8.80
CA ALA A 54 -6.85 6.93 -9.88
C ALA A 54 -5.35 6.55 -9.81
N ILE A 55 -4.90 5.97 -8.70
CA ILE A 55 -3.51 5.59 -8.48
C ILE A 55 -3.10 4.39 -9.35
N ASN A 56 -1.94 4.52 -10.00
CA ASN A 56 -1.40 3.51 -10.93
C ASN A 56 0.06 3.11 -10.65
N SER A 57 0.69 3.66 -9.62
CA SER A 57 2.07 3.37 -9.23
C SER A 57 2.17 2.92 -7.77
N TRP A 58 3.15 2.07 -7.45
CA TRP A 58 3.40 1.62 -6.08
C TRP A 58 3.82 2.75 -5.15
N GLU A 59 4.52 3.76 -5.67
CA GLU A 59 4.95 4.93 -4.91
C GLU A 59 3.76 5.79 -4.49
N ASP A 60 2.86 6.09 -5.43
CA ASP A 60 1.63 6.82 -5.14
C ASP A 60 0.69 6.03 -4.22
N MET A 61 0.62 4.70 -4.39
CA MET A 61 -0.16 3.83 -3.51
C MET A 61 0.34 3.94 -2.08
N LEU A 62 1.66 3.91 -1.88
CA LEU A 62 2.26 4.06 -0.56
C LEU A 62 1.94 5.44 0.03
N ASN A 63 2.22 6.50 -0.72
CA ASN A 63 2.13 7.86 -0.19
C ASN A 63 0.68 8.32 0.03
N PHE A 64 -0.19 8.15 -0.97
CA PHE A 64 -1.52 8.76 -0.98
C PHE A 64 -2.65 7.85 -0.48
N HIS A 65 -2.42 6.55 -0.32
CA HIS A 65 -3.42 5.66 0.32
C HIS A 65 -2.96 5.22 1.70
N TYR A 66 -1.76 4.63 1.81
CA TYR A 66 -1.34 4.06 3.09
C TYR A 66 -0.82 5.10 4.06
N LEU A 67 0.20 5.86 3.70
CA LEU A 67 0.82 6.82 4.62
C LEU A 67 -0.13 7.96 4.96
N ASP A 68 -0.87 8.48 3.98
CA ASP A 68 -1.93 9.48 4.21
C ASP A 68 -3.01 9.00 5.19
N SER A 69 -3.39 7.71 5.15
CA SER A 69 -4.38 7.14 6.07
C SER A 69 -3.82 6.78 7.45
N LEU A 70 -2.56 6.35 7.52
CA LEU A 70 -1.94 5.80 8.73
C LEU A 70 -1.26 6.86 9.59
N VAL A 71 -0.68 7.86 8.94
CA VAL A 71 0.07 8.92 9.62
C VAL A 71 -0.88 10.11 9.75
N PRO A 72 -1.31 10.45 10.97
CA PRO A 72 -2.08 11.66 11.16
C PRO A 72 -1.27 12.82 10.61
N SER A 73 -1.87 13.59 9.72
CA SER A 73 -1.33 14.85 9.25
C SER A 73 -1.27 15.83 10.43
N LEU A 74 -0.19 15.74 11.22
CA LEU A 74 0.10 16.75 12.25
C LEU A 74 0.33 18.14 11.62
N TRP A 75 0.49 18.20 10.28
CA TRP A 75 0.76 19.40 9.50
C TRP A 75 0.28 19.27 8.03
N LEU A 76 -0.98 18.92 7.78
CA LEU A 76 -1.63 19.31 6.51
C LEU A 76 -2.41 20.60 6.73
#